data_AF-A0A176WEG0-F1
#
_entry.id   AF-A0A176WEG0-F1
#
_cell.length_a   1.000
_cell.length_b   1.000
_cell.length_c   1.000
_cell.angle_alpha   90.00
_cell.angle_beta   90.00
_cell.angle_gamma   90.00
#
_symmetry.space_group_name_H-M   'P 1'
#
loop_
_entity.id
_entity.type
_entity.pdbx_description
1 polymer ?
#
loop_
_entity_poly.entity_id
_entity_poly.type
_entity_poly.pdbx_seq_one_letter_code
_entity_poly.pdbx_strand_id
1 'polypeptide(L)'
;MSAIQGNLGCGSSRKVETRNPKDLDVESEGAATLILSFVPSDDLSSPVLCTIRVGKERIPLSWPTEERIRNQIFFEFCGPKFEHFHIRSANNMRKDLVGSKELKNAAPSRLPSYSAEMWWNYVDMWLAWASAFCCHSTAFGFSIQGCVIQAAIGAGYLGAAKTRRKELQKIRDDEAAGNPFGFLYHDIGALETSAQERLPRVAVVMPLKGVGEFNLGNWRTQVTSLYGGEVEFLFVVESVEDPAYNAVSQLLRELGDQVQGRVIVAGLSTTCSQKVHNQLAGVEAMHKDTKYVLFLDDDVRIHPGTIGSVVRDMEVNPKIFVLTGFPFDIPTQRCLKAYCIYEYHMPCSIGFGLTGGRTFFLWGGFMMMHAEDFRSNRYGLVSGLRYGGYSDDMTLAAVAAANKRIISSPPTTVFFHPLGRVNFKQYWNYLRKQSIVLETHITTVNYLMNRALFYSHCWLSWGLCIPYFTSLIHLLAILRFYCTSNPEFNPDIKTGLVVVGCTITSSLIEVLSMKRLSRVEIDLCNALSPESPKVSIEPYDWFLGVMELVVNLSLQPFNKTVVVRGGDLHLLRDGKTS
;
A
#
# COMPACT_ATOMS: atom_id res chain seq x y z
N MET A 1 -1.94 -36.84 46.29
CA MET A 1 -0.94 -37.73 45.66
C MET A 1 0.02 -36.82 44.89
N SER A 2 1.08 -36.34 45.54
CA SER A 2 2.47 -36.90 45.51
C SER A 2 3.15 -36.68 44.15
N ALA A 3 3.91 -35.57 44.03
CA ALA A 3 5.39 -35.53 44.09
C ALA A 3 6.02 -35.83 42.70
N ILE A 4 7.03 -35.12 42.17
CA ILE A 4 8.30 -34.56 42.70
C ILE A 4 8.55 -33.15 42.07
N GLN A 5 9.15 -32.09 42.64
CA GLN A 5 9.90 -31.79 43.89
C GLN A 5 11.45 -31.79 43.83
N GLY A 6 12.05 -30.66 43.42
CA GLY A 6 13.50 -30.35 43.47
C GLY A 6 13.96 -29.51 42.26
N ASN A 7 14.78 -28.45 42.38
CA ASN A 7 15.56 -27.98 43.52
C ASN A 7 15.73 -26.44 43.56
N LEU A 8 16.02 -25.91 44.76
CA LEU A 8 16.28 -24.49 45.04
C LEU A 8 17.76 -24.11 44.81
N GLY A 9 18.07 -22.81 44.68
CA GLY A 9 19.45 -22.31 44.73
C GLY A 9 19.56 -20.78 44.57
N CYS A 10 19.87 -20.06 45.65
CA CYS A 10 19.85 -18.59 45.71
C CYS A 10 21.27 -17.98 45.70
N GLY A 11 21.47 -16.92 44.91
CA GLY A 11 22.36 -15.78 45.19
C GLY A 11 23.88 -15.96 45.23
N SER A 12 24.61 -15.13 44.47
CA SER A 12 25.42 -14.06 45.08
C SER A 12 26.07 -13.10 44.05
N SER A 13 26.48 -11.96 44.59
CA SER A 13 27.05 -10.76 43.98
C SER A 13 28.47 -10.90 43.40
N ARG A 14 28.86 -9.94 42.54
CA ARG A 14 30.21 -9.67 41.97
C ARG A 14 30.61 -10.60 40.80
N LYS A 15 31.42 -10.17 39.83
CA LYS A 15 32.31 -8.98 39.75
C LYS A 15 32.44 -8.51 38.29
N VAL A 16 32.69 -7.23 38.06
CA VAL A 16 33.10 -6.70 36.74
C VAL A 16 34.53 -7.13 36.47
N GLU A 17 34.80 -7.69 35.29
CA GLU A 17 36.16 -7.89 34.78
C GLU A 17 36.30 -7.32 33.36
N THR A 18 37.03 -6.21 33.26
CA THR A 18 37.42 -5.57 32.01
C THR A 18 38.59 -6.33 31.38
N ARG A 19 38.39 -6.93 30.19
CA ARG A 19 39.51 -7.46 29.40
C ARG A 19 40.20 -6.37 28.59
N ASN A 20 41.53 -6.49 28.54
CA ASN A 20 42.46 -5.51 27.98
C ASN A 20 42.61 -5.74 26.46
N PRO A 21 42.53 -4.72 25.59
CA PRO A 21 42.62 -4.91 24.15
C PRO A 21 44.07 -4.90 23.65
N LYS A 22 44.73 -6.08 23.65
CA LYS A 22 46.08 -6.23 23.05
C LYS A 22 46.36 -7.51 22.26
N ASP A 23 45.49 -8.52 22.29
CA ASP A 23 45.68 -9.75 21.53
C ASP A 23 44.59 -9.91 20.47
N LEU A 24 44.84 -9.38 19.26
CA LEU A 24 44.13 -9.73 18.01
C LEU A 24 44.83 -9.09 16.78
N ASP A 25 46.14 -9.32 16.65
CA ASP A 25 46.85 -9.10 15.38
C ASP A 25 46.63 -10.32 14.47
N VAL A 26 45.72 -10.19 13.51
CA VAL A 26 45.65 -11.04 12.30
C VAL A 26 45.40 -10.12 11.12
N GLU A 27 46.33 -10.11 10.18
CA GLU A 27 46.26 -9.30 8.97
C GLU A 27 45.12 -9.76 8.05
N SER A 28 44.24 -8.82 7.67
CA SER A 28 43.46 -8.93 6.44
C SER A 28 43.36 -7.55 5.79
N GLU A 29 44.03 -7.38 4.66
CA GLU A 29 43.96 -6.15 3.87
C GLU A 29 42.57 -5.99 3.25
N GLY A 30 42.10 -4.73 3.13
CA GLY A 30 41.06 -4.40 2.16
C GLY A 30 39.59 -4.34 2.62
N ALA A 31 39.28 -3.79 3.81
CA ALA A 31 37.91 -3.34 4.12
C ALA A 31 37.87 -2.05 4.95
N ALA A 32 37.36 -0.95 4.37
CA ALA A 32 37.15 0.29 5.11
C ALA A 32 35.82 0.25 5.87
N THR A 33 35.85 -0.11 7.16
CA THR A 33 34.66 -0.12 8.02
C THR A 33 34.26 1.31 8.42
N LEU A 34 33.09 1.77 7.96
CA LEU A 34 32.52 3.06 8.38
C LEU A 34 31.83 2.91 9.74
N ILE A 35 32.40 3.47 10.80
CA ILE A 35 31.81 3.47 12.15
C ILE A 35 31.26 4.87 12.46
N LEU A 36 29.93 5.00 12.51
CA LEU A 36 29.25 6.18 13.04
C LEU A 36 29.12 6.05 14.56
N SER A 37 29.52 7.08 15.28
CA SER A 37 29.41 7.16 16.74
C SER A 37 28.76 8.47 17.13
N PHE A 38 27.67 8.40 17.89
CA PHE A 38 26.96 9.57 18.42
C PHE A 38 27.36 9.77 19.88
N VAL A 39 27.82 10.97 20.22
CA VAL A 39 28.04 11.39 21.60
C VAL A 39 26.88 12.32 21.98
N PRO A 40 26.06 11.98 23.00
CA PRO A 40 25.03 12.89 23.49
C PRO A 40 25.66 14.18 24.04
N SER A 41 25.00 15.31 23.78
CA SER A 41 25.26 16.59 24.43
C SER A 41 24.01 16.95 25.21
N ASP A 42 24.16 17.27 26.49
CA ASP A 42 23.04 17.60 27.39
C ASP A 42 22.52 19.05 27.21
N ASP A 43 22.94 19.75 26.15
CA ASP A 43 22.54 21.12 25.83
C ASP A 43 21.81 21.20 24.48
N LEU A 44 20.52 21.58 24.53
CA LEU A 44 19.62 21.71 23.38
C LEU A 44 19.98 22.84 22.39
N SER A 45 20.99 23.67 22.70
CA SER A 45 21.45 24.78 21.85
C SER A 45 22.68 24.45 20.99
N SER A 46 23.31 23.29 21.18
CA SER A 46 24.56 22.91 20.51
C SER A 46 24.33 21.91 19.36
N PRO A 47 24.91 22.11 18.16
CA PRO A 47 24.80 21.15 17.07
C PRO A 47 25.57 19.85 17.40
N VAL A 48 24.92 18.70 17.22
CA VAL A 48 25.51 17.38 17.45
C VAL A 48 26.72 17.17 16.51
N LEU A 49 27.94 17.20 17.06
CA LEU A 49 29.15 16.97 16.29
C LEU A 49 29.23 15.50 15.87
N CYS A 50 29.05 15.23 14.57
CA CYS A 50 29.34 13.94 13.99
C CYS A 50 30.78 13.96 13.44
N THR A 51 31.63 13.02 13.89
CA THR A 51 32.99 12.85 13.35
C THR A 51 33.10 11.53 12.62
N ILE A 52 33.49 11.57 11.34
CA ILE A 52 33.88 10.37 10.62
C ILE A 52 35.36 10.08 10.93
N ARG A 53 35.68 8.81 11.13
CA ARG A 53 37.05 8.32 11.31
C ARG A 53 37.45 7.49 10.10
N VAL A 54 38.47 7.94 9.36
CA VAL A 54 39.07 7.18 8.26
C VAL A 54 40.51 6.87 8.67
N GLY A 55 40.79 5.59 8.96
CA GLY A 55 42.05 5.18 9.56
C GLY A 55 42.31 5.87 10.91
N LYS A 56 43.44 6.59 11.03
CA LYS A 56 43.83 7.27 12.28
C LYS A 56 43.28 8.69 12.42
N GLU A 57 42.84 9.33 11.34
CA GLU A 57 42.36 10.72 11.36
C GLU A 57 40.88 10.84 11.75
N ARG A 58 40.51 12.00 12.31
CA ARG A 58 39.11 12.39 12.59
C ARG A 58 38.77 13.64 11.80
N ILE A 59 37.67 13.62 11.05
CA ILE A 59 37.17 14.77 10.31
C ILE A 59 35.84 15.21 10.95
N PRO A 60 35.72 16.46 11.42
CA PRO A 60 34.45 17.00 11.93
C PRO A 60 33.54 17.41 10.77
N LEU A 61 32.27 16.99 10.82
CA LEU A 61 31.23 17.45 9.89
C LEU A 61 30.43 18.60 10.51
N SER A 62 30.47 19.76 9.86
CA SER A 62 29.53 20.87 10.11
C SER A 62 28.34 20.78 9.14
N TRP A 63 27.13 20.63 9.67
CA TRP A 63 25.91 20.61 8.86
C TRP A 63 25.48 22.04 8.50
N PRO A 64 25.17 22.33 7.22
CA PRO A 64 24.58 23.61 6.83
C PRO A 64 23.08 23.65 7.18
N THR A 65 22.56 24.86 7.40
CA THR A 65 21.15 25.10 7.71
C THR A 65 20.19 24.66 6.59
N GLU A 66 18.96 24.34 7.00
CA GLU A 66 17.91 23.66 6.21
C GLU A 66 17.64 24.27 4.83
N GLU A 67 17.76 25.59 4.69
CA GLU A 67 17.55 26.32 3.44
C GLU A 67 18.62 26.01 2.37
N ARG A 68 19.83 25.63 2.76
CA ARG A 68 20.94 25.33 1.83
C ARG A 68 20.86 23.92 1.25
N ILE A 69 20.37 22.96 2.05
CA ILE A 69 20.13 21.56 1.62
C ILE A 69 19.12 21.52 0.47
N ARG A 70 18.11 22.40 0.51
CA ARG A 70 17.03 22.48 -0.50
C ARG A 70 17.52 22.84 -1.91
N ASN A 71 18.66 23.52 -2.04
CA ASN A 71 19.18 24.00 -3.33
C ASN A 71 20.42 23.26 -3.85
N GLN A 72 21.20 22.56 -3.01
CA GLN A 72 22.44 21.88 -3.47
C GLN A 72 22.25 20.43 -3.94
N ILE A 73 21.22 19.70 -3.49
CA ILE A 73 21.00 18.30 -3.90
C ILE A 73 20.57 18.18 -5.38
N PHE A 74 20.21 19.31 -6.03
CA PHE A 74 19.69 19.31 -7.41
C PHE A 74 20.74 19.30 -8.53
N PHE A 75 22.06 19.28 -8.24
CA PHE A 75 23.10 19.48 -9.27
C PHE A 75 24.27 18.47 -9.34
N GLU A 76 24.35 17.46 -8.46
CA GLU A 76 25.47 16.49 -8.45
C GLU A 76 25.10 15.04 -8.86
N PHE A 77 24.13 14.88 -9.76
CA PHE A 77 23.84 13.60 -10.43
C PHE A 77 23.80 13.72 -11.97
N CYS A 78 24.73 14.49 -12.55
CA CYS A 78 24.94 14.59 -14.00
C CYS A 78 26.43 14.64 -14.36
N GLY A 79 26.92 13.57 -14.98
CA GLY A 79 28.22 13.50 -15.63
C GLY A 79 28.34 12.19 -16.45
N PRO A 80 29.17 12.15 -17.51
CA PRO A 80 30.12 13.18 -17.95
C PRO A 80 29.54 14.19 -18.94
N LYS A 81 30.32 15.24 -19.21
CA LYS A 81 30.02 16.30 -20.19
C LYS A 81 29.86 15.71 -21.60
N PHE A 82 28.75 15.98 -22.27
CA PHE A 82 28.69 15.88 -23.73
C PHE A 82 29.46 17.05 -24.33
N GLU A 83 30.54 16.76 -25.05
CA GLU A 83 31.18 17.76 -25.92
C GLU A 83 30.31 18.04 -27.15
N HIS A 84 30.51 19.22 -27.74
CA HIS A 84 29.59 19.84 -28.70
C HIS A 84 29.23 18.98 -29.92
N PHE A 85 27.97 18.56 -30.02
CA PHE A 85 27.33 18.27 -31.30
C PHE A 85 26.44 19.44 -31.73
N HIS A 86 26.94 20.24 -32.68
CA HIS A 86 26.18 21.35 -33.26
C HIS A 86 25.05 20.80 -34.17
N ILE A 87 23.82 20.79 -33.67
CA ILE A 87 22.62 20.63 -34.52
C ILE A 87 22.50 21.88 -35.41
N ARG A 88 22.94 21.77 -36.67
CA ARG A 88 22.67 22.81 -37.67
C ARG A 88 21.18 22.83 -37.97
N SER A 89 20.52 23.95 -37.67
CA SER A 89 19.14 24.21 -38.06
C SER A 89 18.94 24.03 -39.57
N ALA A 90 17.84 23.37 -39.95
CA ALA A 90 17.48 23.04 -41.33
C ALA A 90 17.40 24.26 -42.28
N ASN A 91 17.31 25.48 -41.74
CA ASN A 91 17.30 26.72 -42.52
C ASN A 91 18.65 27.04 -43.20
N ASN A 92 19.79 26.50 -42.73
CA ASN A 92 21.10 26.82 -43.31
C ASN A 92 21.46 25.97 -44.55
N MET A 93 20.87 24.78 -44.76
CA MET A 93 21.09 24.01 -46.00
C MET A 93 20.48 24.67 -47.25
N ARG A 94 19.64 25.70 -47.08
CA ARG A 94 18.92 26.35 -48.20
C ARG A 94 19.71 27.45 -48.90
N LYS A 95 20.90 27.83 -48.41
CA LYS A 95 21.74 28.87 -49.01
C LYS A 95 22.87 28.33 -49.90
N ASP A 96 23.35 27.11 -49.67
CA ASP A 96 24.46 26.52 -50.42
C ASP A 96 24.02 25.84 -51.74
N LEU A 97 22.73 25.91 -52.09
CA LEU A 97 22.12 25.33 -53.29
C LEU A 97 21.70 26.37 -54.36
N VAL A 98 22.17 27.61 -54.26
CA VAL A 98 21.98 28.66 -55.28
C VAL A 98 23.30 28.89 -56.03
N GLY A 99 23.78 27.85 -56.73
CA GLY A 99 25.16 27.82 -57.23
C GLY A 99 25.44 27.01 -58.51
N SER A 100 24.44 26.51 -59.23
CA SER A 100 24.66 25.89 -60.55
C SER A 100 23.41 25.94 -61.45
N LYS A 101 23.39 26.90 -62.38
CA LYS A 101 22.51 26.84 -63.57
C LYS A 101 23.17 25.95 -64.62
N GLU A 102 23.09 24.63 -64.48
CA GLU A 102 23.24 23.69 -65.61
C GLU A 102 22.92 22.25 -65.16
N LEU A 103 21.68 21.82 -65.42
CA LEU A 103 21.23 20.41 -65.56
C LEU A 103 19.69 20.37 -65.74
N LYS A 104 19.19 21.05 -66.78
CA LYS A 104 17.84 20.81 -67.31
C LYS A 104 17.97 19.93 -68.55
N ASN A 105 18.02 18.61 -68.34
CA ASN A 105 17.58 17.55 -69.25
C ASN A 105 18.04 16.17 -68.73
N ALA A 106 17.30 15.64 -67.75
CA ALA A 106 17.31 14.23 -67.40
C ALA A 106 15.89 13.82 -66.99
N ALA A 107 15.45 12.64 -67.43
CA ALA A 107 14.13 12.09 -67.09
C ALA A 107 13.99 11.85 -65.57
N PRO A 108 12.76 11.78 -65.01
CA PRO A 108 12.56 11.51 -63.59
C PRO A 108 12.96 10.06 -63.24
N SER A 109 14.23 9.85 -62.96
CA SER A 109 14.69 8.68 -62.22
C SER A 109 14.09 8.71 -60.82
N ARG A 110 13.69 7.54 -60.32
CA ARG A 110 13.08 7.41 -58.99
C ARG A 110 14.04 7.96 -57.93
N LEU A 111 13.56 8.88 -57.08
CA LEU A 111 14.26 9.28 -55.87
C LEU A 111 14.62 8.01 -55.06
N PRO A 112 15.89 7.77 -54.71
CA PRO A 112 16.33 6.48 -54.20
C PRO A 112 15.96 6.28 -52.72
N SER A 113 15.93 5.02 -52.28
CA SER A 113 15.53 4.51 -50.95
C SER A 113 16.37 5.00 -49.75
N TYR A 114 17.32 5.90 -49.97
CA TYR A 114 18.36 6.32 -49.02
C TYR A 114 17.82 6.85 -47.68
N SER A 115 16.66 7.50 -47.65
CA SER A 115 16.09 8.01 -46.39
C SER A 115 15.59 6.91 -45.46
N ALA A 116 15.07 5.82 -46.00
CA ALA A 116 14.57 4.69 -45.22
C ALA A 116 15.73 3.84 -44.67
N GLU A 117 16.71 3.51 -45.50
CA GLU A 117 17.91 2.76 -45.09
C GLU A 117 18.71 3.52 -44.02
N MET A 118 18.89 4.84 -44.19
CA MET A 118 19.54 5.68 -43.18
C MET A 118 18.77 5.69 -41.86
N TRP A 119 17.44 5.77 -41.89
CA TRP A 119 16.62 5.73 -40.67
C TRP A 119 16.72 4.38 -39.95
N TRP A 120 16.71 3.27 -40.69
CA TRP A 120 16.92 1.93 -40.13
C TRP A 120 18.31 1.76 -39.52
N ASN A 121 19.36 2.35 -40.10
CA ASN A 121 20.70 2.31 -39.51
C ASN A 121 20.77 3.07 -38.16
N TYR A 122 20.04 4.19 -38.01
CA TYR A 122 19.91 4.86 -36.71
C TYR A 122 19.15 4.01 -35.68
N VAL A 123 18.10 3.31 -36.10
CA VAL A 123 17.35 2.37 -35.23
C VAL A 123 18.23 1.20 -34.80
N ASP A 124 19.03 0.63 -35.70
CA ASP A 124 19.95 -0.47 -35.40
C ASP A 124 21.03 -0.03 -34.42
N MET A 125 21.68 1.11 -34.67
CA MET A 125 22.68 1.68 -33.75
C MET A 125 22.09 1.95 -32.36
N TRP A 126 20.88 2.52 -32.29
CA TRP A 126 20.22 2.79 -31.01
C TRP A 126 19.81 1.50 -30.27
N LEU A 127 19.24 0.51 -30.97
CA LEU A 127 18.87 -0.79 -30.38
C LEU A 127 20.10 -1.58 -29.91
N ALA A 128 21.21 -1.54 -30.65
CA ALA A 128 22.45 -2.20 -30.27
C ALA A 128 23.02 -1.56 -29.00
N TRP A 129 23.09 -0.23 -28.96
CA TRP A 129 23.51 0.53 -27.76
C TRP A 129 22.58 0.26 -26.56
N ALA A 130 21.27 0.33 -26.75
CA ALA A 130 20.30 0.12 -25.68
C ALA A 130 20.35 -1.33 -25.14
N SER A 131 20.46 -2.33 -26.01
CA SER A 131 20.62 -3.73 -25.61
C SER A 131 21.94 -3.95 -24.86
N ALA A 132 23.06 -3.39 -25.35
CA ALA A 132 24.35 -3.46 -24.66
C ALA A 132 24.32 -2.76 -23.29
N PHE A 133 23.63 -1.63 -23.18
CA PHE A 133 23.42 -0.93 -21.90
C PHE A 133 22.59 -1.78 -20.93
N CYS A 134 21.51 -2.43 -21.38
CA CYS A 134 20.72 -3.34 -20.56
C CYS A 134 21.50 -4.58 -20.09
N CYS A 135 22.49 -5.04 -20.87
CA CYS A 135 23.42 -6.10 -20.48
C CYS A 135 24.57 -5.63 -19.57
N HIS A 136 24.75 -4.32 -19.36
CA HIS A 136 25.76 -3.82 -18.43
C HIS A 136 25.44 -4.30 -17.00
N SER A 137 26.47 -4.64 -16.21
CA SER A 137 26.32 -5.31 -14.91
C SER A 137 25.35 -4.61 -13.95
N THR A 138 25.31 -3.27 -13.98
CA THR A 138 24.38 -2.46 -13.18
C THR A 138 22.93 -2.57 -13.65
N ALA A 139 22.66 -2.45 -14.96
CA ALA A 139 21.31 -2.53 -15.52
C ALA A 139 20.74 -3.96 -15.44
N PHE A 140 21.60 -4.96 -15.69
CA PHE A 140 21.31 -6.37 -15.46
C PHE A 140 20.97 -6.61 -13.98
N GLY A 141 21.77 -6.07 -13.06
CA GLY A 141 21.53 -6.14 -11.61
C GLY A 141 20.15 -5.60 -11.21
N PHE A 142 19.74 -4.43 -11.72
CA PHE A 142 18.40 -3.89 -11.47
C PHE A 142 17.28 -4.73 -12.09
N SER A 143 17.50 -5.32 -13.28
CA SER A 143 16.52 -6.22 -13.90
C SER A 143 16.35 -7.52 -13.10
N ILE A 144 17.43 -8.11 -12.60
CA ILE A 144 17.35 -9.27 -11.71
C ILE A 144 16.72 -8.92 -10.37
N GLN A 145 17.03 -7.75 -9.80
CA GLN A 145 16.38 -7.24 -8.58
C GLN A 145 14.86 -7.16 -8.76
N GLY A 146 14.37 -6.60 -9.87
CA GLY A 146 12.93 -6.55 -10.18
C GLY A 146 12.27 -7.93 -10.24
N CYS A 147 12.89 -8.88 -10.94
CA CYS A 147 12.42 -10.28 -11.01
C CYS A 147 12.36 -10.94 -9.62
N VAL A 148 13.32 -10.65 -8.74
CA VAL A 148 13.34 -11.15 -7.35
C VAL A 148 12.22 -10.52 -6.51
N ILE A 149 11.93 -9.22 -6.67
CA ILE A 149 10.82 -8.55 -5.98
C ILE A 149 9.48 -9.16 -6.42
N GLN A 150 9.25 -9.36 -7.72
CA GLN A 150 8.05 -10.04 -8.26
C GLN A 150 7.87 -11.44 -7.68
N ALA A 151 8.93 -12.24 -7.66
CA ALA A 151 8.90 -13.59 -7.08
C ALA A 151 8.60 -13.58 -5.57
N ALA A 152 9.12 -12.60 -4.83
CA ALA A 152 8.84 -12.41 -3.41
C ALA A 152 7.38 -11.99 -3.14
N ILE A 153 6.83 -11.08 -3.97
CA ILE A 153 5.41 -10.69 -3.93
C ILE A 153 4.52 -11.90 -4.22
N GLY A 154 4.81 -12.67 -5.27
CA GLY A 154 4.11 -13.92 -5.58
C GLY A 154 4.14 -14.94 -4.43
N ALA A 155 5.29 -15.14 -3.80
CA ALA A 155 5.41 -15.99 -2.61
C ALA A 155 4.56 -15.46 -1.42
N GLY A 156 4.52 -14.15 -1.23
CA GLY A 156 3.65 -13.49 -0.26
C GLY A 156 2.16 -13.75 -0.53
N TYR A 157 1.71 -13.64 -1.79
CA TYR A 157 0.35 -13.97 -2.19
C TYR A 157 -0.01 -15.43 -1.91
N LEU A 158 0.90 -16.38 -2.20
CA LEU A 158 0.69 -17.80 -1.87
C LEU A 158 0.59 -18.03 -0.35
N GLY A 159 1.35 -17.29 0.44
CA GLY A 159 1.28 -17.33 1.91
C GLY A 159 -0.05 -16.81 2.46
N ALA A 160 -0.48 -15.62 2.03
CA ALA A 160 -1.79 -15.06 2.40
C ALA A 160 -2.94 -15.99 1.96
N ALA A 161 -2.85 -16.55 0.75
CA ALA A 161 -3.83 -17.51 0.23
C ALA A 161 -3.84 -18.84 1.00
N LYS A 162 -2.71 -19.23 1.62
CA LYS A 162 -2.64 -20.39 2.51
C LYS A 162 -3.34 -20.10 3.83
N THR A 163 -3.16 -18.91 4.41
CA THR A 163 -3.85 -18.49 5.63
C THR A 163 -5.36 -18.43 5.43
N ARG A 164 -5.84 -17.68 4.43
CA ARG A 164 -7.29 -17.53 4.18
C ARG A 164 -7.96 -18.85 3.78
N ARG A 165 -7.26 -19.75 3.06
CA ARG A 165 -7.77 -21.09 2.74
C ARG A 165 -7.93 -21.98 3.98
N LYS A 166 -7.11 -21.82 5.03
CA LYS A 166 -7.30 -22.58 6.27
C LYS A 166 -8.61 -22.22 6.95
N GLU A 167 -8.94 -20.93 7.05
CA GLU A 167 -10.19 -20.48 7.66
C GLU A 167 -11.41 -20.90 6.83
N LEU A 168 -11.34 -20.77 5.50
CA LEU A 168 -12.35 -21.32 4.58
C LEU A 168 -12.55 -22.82 4.76
N GLN A 169 -11.47 -23.58 4.99
CA GLN A 169 -11.58 -25.03 5.20
C GLN A 169 -12.24 -25.35 6.54
N LYS A 170 -11.93 -24.63 7.63
CA LYS A 170 -12.62 -24.81 8.92
C LYS A 170 -14.14 -24.62 8.80
N ILE A 171 -14.58 -23.55 8.14
CA ILE A 171 -16.02 -23.28 7.93
C ILE A 171 -16.68 -24.47 7.22
N ARG A 172 -16.04 -25.01 6.17
CA ARG A 172 -16.54 -26.18 5.41
C ARG A 172 -16.48 -27.49 6.20
N ASP A 173 -15.46 -27.66 7.05
CA ASP A 173 -15.31 -28.84 7.91
C ASP A 173 -16.40 -28.84 9.00
N ASP A 174 -16.73 -27.67 9.57
CA ASP A 174 -17.82 -27.48 10.52
C ASP A 174 -19.19 -27.74 9.87
N GLU A 175 -19.44 -27.18 8.68
CA GLU A 175 -20.65 -27.45 7.88
C GLU A 175 -20.81 -28.96 7.61
N ALA A 176 -19.73 -29.64 7.23
CA ALA A 176 -19.72 -31.10 7.01
C ALA A 176 -19.89 -31.91 8.31
N ALA A 177 -19.45 -31.38 9.45
CA ALA A 177 -19.65 -31.97 10.78
C ALA A 177 -21.08 -31.72 11.35
N GLY A 178 -21.93 -30.97 10.64
CA GLY A 178 -23.31 -30.71 11.02
C GLY A 178 -23.54 -29.36 11.70
N ASN A 179 -22.58 -28.44 11.67
CA ASN A 179 -22.74 -27.05 12.10
C ASN A 179 -23.02 -26.12 10.89
N PRO A 180 -24.30 -25.85 10.55
CA PRO A 180 -24.64 -24.94 9.44
C PRO A 180 -24.28 -23.47 9.71
N PHE A 181 -23.83 -23.14 10.92
CA PHE A 181 -23.44 -21.80 11.35
C PHE A 181 -21.91 -21.66 11.54
N GLY A 182 -21.11 -22.56 10.96
CA GLY A 182 -19.63 -22.48 11.02
C GLY A 182 -19.05 -21.16 10.52
N PHE A 183 -19.77 -20.45 9.63
CA PHE A 183 -19.43 -19.10 9.17
C PHE A 183 -19.64 -17.98 10.23
N LEU A 184 -20.39 -18.26 11.30
CA LEU A 184 -20.57 -17.38 12.46
C LEU A 184 -19.72 -17.85 13.64
N TYR A 185 -19.87 -19.12 14.05
CA TYR A 185 -19.21 -19.72 15.20
C TYR A 185 -18.84 -21.17 14.91
N HIS A 186 -17.56 -21.52 15.11
CA HIS A 186 -17.10 -22.92 15.06
C HIS A 186 -17.74 -23.79 16.16
N ASP A 187 -17.96 -23.19 17.34
CA ASP A 187 -18.68 -23.81 18.45
C ASP A 187 -20.15 -23.35 18.46
N ILE A 188 -21.08 -24.27 18.21
CA ILE A 188 -22.54 -24.00 18.24
C ILE A 188 -22.98 -23.52 19.63
N GLY A 189 -22.35 -23.98 20.72
CA GLY A 189 -22.69 -23.58 22.08
C GLY A 189 -22.52 -22.07 22.32
N ALA A 190 -21.70 -21.39 21.51
CA ALA A 190 -21.58 -19.94 21.56
C ALA A 190 -22.87 -19.20 21.11
N LEU A 191 -23.78 -19.85 20.37
CA LEU A 191 -25.09 -19.30 19.98
C LEU A 191 -26.16 -19.45 21.07
N GLU A 192 -25.87 -20.13 22.18
CA GLU A 192 -26.81 -20.23 23.31
C GLU A 192 -27.14 -18.85 23.90
N THR A 193 -28.38 -18.64 24.33
CA THR A 193 -28.83 -17.39 24.96
C THR A 193 -27.91 -16.96 26.11
N SER A 194 -27.47 -17.91 26.95
CA SER A 194 -26.59 -17.62 28.10
C SER A 194 -25.18 -17.16 27.72
N ALA A 195 -24.73 -17.46 26.48
CA ALA A 195 -23.49 -16.97 25.91
C ALA A 195 -23.70 -15.61 25.22
N GLN A 196 -24.81 -15.45 24.47
CA GLN A 196 -25.15 -14.20 23.79
C GLN A 196 -25.44 -13.05 24.79
N GLU A 197 -26.12 -13.33 25.91
CA GLU A 197 -26.36 -12.34 27.00
C GLU A 197 -25.09 -11.78 27.64
N ARG A 198 -23.95 -12.50 27.52
CA ARG A 198 -22.65 -12.05 28.05
C ARG A 198 -21.84 -11.25 27.03
N LEU A 199 -22.32 -11.12 25.81
CA LEU A 199 -21.63 -10.38 24.76
C LEU A 199 -21.63 -8.88 25.09
N PRO A 200 -20.47 -8.21 24.94
CA PRO A 200 -20.35 -6.80 25.28
C PRO A 200 -21.08 -5.90 24.29
N ARG A 201 -21.56 -4.75 24.77
CA ARG A 201 -22.14 -3.71 23.91
C ARG A 201 -21.09 -3.12 22.95
N VAL A 202 -21.48 -3.00 21.69
CA VAL A 202 -20.68 -2.41 20.59
C VAL A 202 -21.37 -1.16 20.05
N ALA A 203 -20.59 -0.11 19.79
CA ALA A 203 -21.04 1.04 18.98
C ALA A 203 -20.40 0.97 17.60
N VAL A 204 -21.21 1.10 16.55
CA VAL A 204 -20.76 1.16 15.16
C VAL A 204 -20.83 2.61 14.70
N VAL A 205 -19.69 3.24 14.44
CA VAL A 205 -19.59 4.65 14.00
C VAL A 205 -19.28 4.69 12.51
N MET A 206 -20.22 5.24 11.74
CA MET A 206 -20.13 5.35 10.28
C MET A 206 -20.05 6.83 9.87
N PRO A 207 -18.85 7.38 9.62
CA PRO A 207 -18.70 8.71 9.02
C PRO A 207 -19.17 8.69 7.55
N LEU A 208 -20.13 9.53 7.19
CA LEU A 208 -20.73 9.55 5.85
C LEU A 208 -20.46 10.87 5.10
N LYS A 209 -20.36 10.80 3.76
CA LYS A 209 -20.34 11.98 2.88
C LYS A 209 -21.07 11.74 1.55
N GLY A 210 -22.30 12.24 1.44
CA GLY A 210 -23.15 12.08 0.27
C GLY A 210 -23.62 10.63 0.05
N VAL A 211 -24.07 10.32 -1.17
CA VAL A 211 -24.57 8.98 -1.52
C VAL A 211 -23.85 8.49 -2.79
N GLY A 212 -23.21 7.32 -2.70
CA GLY A 212 -22.68 6.54 -3.83
C GLY A 212 -23.67 5.52 -4.39
N GLU A 213 -23.31 4.89 -5.52
CA GLU A 213 -24.16 3.93 -6.24
C GLU A 213 -24.49 2.68 -5.41
N PHE A 214 -23.56 2.23 -4.57
CA PHE A 214 -23.70 1.01 -3.77
C PHE A 214 -24.05 1.25 -2.29
N ASN A 215 -23.99 2.50 -1.83
CA ASN A 215 -24.06 2.86 -0.41
C ASN A 215 -25.31 2.31 0.29
N LEU A 216 -26.51 2.45 -0.27
CA LEU A 216 -27.75 1.93 0.35
C LEU A 216 -27.73 0.40 0.55
N GLY A 217 -27.10 -0.33 -0.38
CA GLY A 217 -26.91 -1.78 -0.25
C GLY A 217 -25.87 -2.12 0.82
N ASN A 218 -24.75 -1.39 0.82
CA ASN A 218 -23.69 -1.55 1.81
C ASN A 218 -24.19 -1.24 3.22
N TRP A 219 -24.86 -0.11 3.44
CA TRP A 219 -25.43 0.29 4.73
C TRP A 219 -26.44 -0.73 5.27
N ARG A 220 -27.24 -1.37 4.40
CA ARG A 220 -28.09 -2.51 4.78
C ARG A 220 -27.24 -3.68 5.29
N THR A 221 -26.17 -4.09 4.60
CA THR A 221 -25.26 -5.13 5.12
C THR A 221 -24.55 -4.73 6.41
N GLN A 222 -24.31 -3.43 6.63
CA GLN A 222 -23.64 -2.92 7.84
C GLN A 222 -24.55 -2.97 9.08
N VAL A 223 -25.86 -2.71 8.94
CA VAL A 223 -26.81 -2.77 10.05
C VAL A 223 -27.40 -4.16 10.31
N THR A 224 -27.49 -5.01 9.29
CA THR A 224 -28.04 -6.39 9.42
C THR A 224 -26.94 -7.36 9.89
N SER A 225 -26.54 -7.24 11.15
CA SER A 225 -25.58 -8.16 11.79
C SER A 225 -26.27 -9.28 12.57
N LEU A 226 -25.65 -10.46 12.60
CA LEU A 226 -26.06 -11.63 13.40
C LEU A 226 -25.28 -11.71 14.73
N TYR A 227 -24.99 -10.57 15.33
CA TYR A 227 -24.41 -10.45 16.67
C TYR A 227 -25.53 -10.32 17.71
N GLY A 228 -25.62 -11.25 18.67
CA GLY A 228 -26.68 -11.25 19.69
C GLY A 228 -26.40 -10.37 20.91
N GLY A 229 -25.25 -9.70 20.98
CA GLY A 229 -25.00 -8.64 21.96
C GLY A 229 -25.60 -7.31 21.52
N GLU A 230 -25.69 -6.34 22.44
CA GLU A 230 -26.28 -5.03 22.12
C GLU A 230 -25.41 -4.23 21.13
N VAL A 231 -26.00 -3.75 20.02
CA VAL A 231 -25.32 -2.90 19.02
C VAL A 231 -26.08 -1.60 18.83
N GLU A 232 -25.38 -0.47 18.92
CA GLU A 232 -25.88 0.84 18.47
C GLU A 232 -25.20 1.26 17.16
N PHE A 233 -25.96 1.86 16.24
CA PHE A 233 -25.45 2.34 14.96
C PHE A 233 -25.52 3.88 14.89
N LEU A 234 -24.36 4.51 14.79
CA LEU A 234 -24.15 5.95 14.85
C LEU A 234 -23.68 6.44 13.46
N PHE A 235 -24.63 6.88 12.66
CA PHE A 235 -24.37 7.44 11.33
C PHE A 235 -24.03 8.92 11.48
N VAL A 236 -22.82 9.33 11.12
CA VAL A 236 -22.33 10.69 11.40
C VAL A 236 -22.11 11.48 10.12
N VAL A 237 -22.87 12.55 9.96
CA VAL A 237 -22.80 13.49 8.84
C VAL A 237 -22.24 14.83 9.27
N GLU A 238 -21.72 15.60 8.31
CA GLU A 238 -21.29 16.99 8.53
C GLU A 238 -22.48 17.92 8.84
N SER A 239 -23.56 17.83 8.06
CA SER A 239 -24.74 18.69 8.16
C SER A 239 -26.03 17.97 7.72
N VAL A 240 -27.20 18.58 7.95
CA VAL A 240 -28.51 18.02 7.55
C VAL A 240 -28.78 18.16 6.04
N GLU A 241 -28.05 19.05 5.38
CA GLU A 241 -28.05 19.24 3.93
C GLU A 241 -27.24 18.16 3.19
N ASP A 242 -26.46 17.35 3.91
CA ASP A 242 -25.73 16.24 3.29
C ASP A 242 -26.71 15.20 2.74
N PRO A 243 -26.60 14.78 1.46
CA PRO A 243 -27.49 13.77 0.88
C PRO A 243 -27.56 12.45 1.67
N ALA A 244 -26.50 12.10 2.41
CA ALA A 244 -26.49 10.94 3.30
C ALA A 244 -27.53 11.04 4.42
N TYR A 245 -27.78 12.24 4.98
CA TYR A 245 -28.69 12.45 6.11
C TYR A 245 -30.11 11.96 5.79
N ASN A 246 -30.65 12.36 4.65
CA ASN A 246 -31.99 11.97 4.22
C ASN A 246 -32.08 10.48 3.87
N ALA A 247 -31.07 9.95 3.17
CA ALA A 247 -31.01 8.55 2.76
C ALA A 247 -30.94 7.58 3.95
N VAL A 248 -30.09 7.86 4.94
CA VAL A 248 -30.00 7.07 6.18
C VAL A 248 -31.23 7.26 7.05
N SER A 249 -31.76 8.48 7.17
CA SER A 249 -33.00 8.72 7.91
C SER A 249 -34.18 7.94 7.34
N GLN A 250 -34.21 7.71 6.01
CA GLN A 250 -35.17 6.81 5.39
C GLN A 250 -34.88 5.34 5.72
N LEU A 251 -33.63 4.88 5.57
CA LEU A 251 -33.23 3.50 5.90
C LEU A 251 -33.59 3.12 7.35
N LEU A 252 -33.34 4.00 8.31
CA LEU A 252 -33.70 3.80 9.72
C LEU A 252 -35.22 3.73 9.94
N ARG A 253 -36.01 4.51 9.19
CA ARG A 253 -37.48 4.40 9.22
C ARG A 253 -38.00 3.12 8.57
N GLU A 254 -37.33 2.60 7.55
CA GLU A 254 -37.67 1.33 6.89
C GLU A 254 -37.40 0.12 7.81
N LEU A 255 -36.33 0.19 8.61
CA LEU A 255 -35.94 -0.87 9.55
C LEU A 255 -36.68 -0.77 10.89
N GLY A 256 -37.05 0.44 11.32
CA GLY A 256 -37.76 0.67 12.59
C GLY A 256 -36.99 0.11 13.79
N ASP A 257 -37.72 -0.54 14.70
CA ASP A 257 -37.16 -1.09 15.95
C ASP A 257 -36.25 -2.32 15.74
N GLN A 258 -36.04 -2.78 14.50
CA GLN A 258 -35.10 -3.87 14.20
C GLN A 258 -33.63 -3.46 14.41
N VAL A 259 -33.32 -2.16 14.40
CA VAL A 259 -31.95 -1.63 14.48
C VAL A 259 -31.91 -0.42 15.42
N GLN A 260 -31.08 -0.47 16.46
CA GLN A 260 -30.82 0.68 17.34
C GLN A 260 -29.91 1.71 16.64
N GLY A 261 -30.45 2.42 15.64
CA GLY A 261 -29.70 3.38 14.83
C GLY A 261 -30.12 4.83 15.03
N ARG A 262 -29.16 5.77 14.94
CA ARG A 262 -29.43 7.22 14.90
C ARG A 262 -28.42 7.99 14.05
N VAL A 263 -28.86 9.15 13.57
CA VAL A 263 -28.02 10.08 12.81
C VAL A 263 -27.49 11.18 13.74
N ILE A 264 -26.18 11.45 13.68
CA ILE A 264 -25.48 12.49 14.41
C ILE A 264 -24.98 13.54 13.42
N VAL A 265 -25.16 14.82 13.74
CA VAL A 265 -24.65 15.94 12.95
C VAL A 265 -23.42 16.51 13.66
N ALA A 266 -22.24 16.28 13.11
CA ALA A 266 -20.96 16.64 13.71
C ALA A 266 -20.54 18.10 13.46
N GLY A 267 -21.11 18.75 12.44
CA GLY A 267 -20.64 20.05 11.96
C GLY A 267 -19.35 19.96 11.15
N LEU A 268 -18.85 21.12 10.71
CA LEU A 268 -17.63 21.25 9.92
C LEU A 268 -16.37 21.02 10.76
N SER A 269 -15.45 20.19 10.24
CA SER A 269 -14.11 20.05 10.81
C SER A 269 -13.28 21.32 10.64
N THR A 270 -12.42 21.58 11.62
CA THR A 270 -11.48 22.71 11.66
C THR A 270 -10.01 22.31 11.77
N THR A 271 -9.70 21.10 12.26
CA THR A 271 -8.33 20.69 12.67
C THR A 271 -7.87 19.34 12.11
N CYS A 272 -8.79 18.51 11.64
CA CYS A 272 -8.54 17.20 11.03
C CYS A 272 -9.39 17.00 9.76
N SER A 273 -9.36 15.83 9.11
CA SER A 273 -10.31 15.54 8.02
C SER A 273 -11.76 15.45 8.53
N GLN A 274 -12.73 15.67 7.64
CA GLN A 274 -14.14 15.54 7.99
C GLN A 274 -14.51 14.12 8.45
N LYS A 275 -13.84 13.09 7.90
CA LYS A 275 -13.98 11.69 8.34
C LYS A 275 -13.58 11.54 9.81
N VAL A 276 -12.39 12.02 10.19
CA VAL A 276 -11.90 11.93 11.58
C VAL A 276 -12.76 12.75 12.54
N HIS A 277 -13.19 13.94 12.14
CA HIS A 277 -14.12 14.75 12.95
C HIS A 277 -15.45 14.04 13.20
N ASN A 278 -16.03 13.43 12.17
CA ASN A 278 -17.25 12.63 12.28
C ASN A 278 -17.04 11.37 13.15
N GLN A 279 -15.90 10.67 13.03
CA GLN A 279 -15.56 9.55 13.91
C GLN A 279 -15.51 9.97 15.39
N LEU A 280 -14.85 11.09 15.70
CA LEU A 280 -14.77 11.60 17.06
C LEU A 280 -16.13 12.05 17.62
N ALA A 281 -16.98 12.70 16.80
CA ALA A 281 -18.33 13.06 17.21
C ALA A 281 -19.22 11.81 17.45
N GLY A 282 -19.04 10.74 16.68
CA GLY A 282 -19.69 9.46 16.93
C GLY A 282 -19.25 8.80 18.25
N VAL A 283 -17.95 8.85 18.56
CA VAL A 283 -17.39 8.40 19.84
C VAL A 283 -17.90 9.23 21.02
N GLU A 284 -18.00 10.55 20.90
CA GLU A 284 -18.57 11.41 21.94
C GLU A 284 -20.07 11.14 22.16
N ALA A 285 -20.76 10.65 21.13
CA ALA A 285 -22.18 10.28 21.17
C ALA A 285 -22.46 8.80 21.54
N MET A 286 -21.46 7.94 21.72
CA MET A 286 -21.70 6.51 22.01
C MET A 286 -22.25 6.28 23.42
N HIS A 287 -22.96 5.17 23.63
CA HIS A 287 -23.49 4.79 24.92
C HIS A 287 -22.36 4.61 25.96
N LYS A 288 -22.63 5.05 27.20
CA LYS A 288 -21.66 5.01 28.31
C LYS A 288 -21.16 3.59 28.63
N ASP A 289 -22.00 2.58 28.42
CA ASP A 289 -21.71 1.18 28.75
C ASP A 289 -21.13 0.39 27.55
N THR A 290 -20.93 1.05 26.40
CA THR A 290 -20.25 0.47 25.24
C THR A 290 -18.81 0.09 25.60
N LYS A 291 -18.40 -1.15 25.30
CA LYS A 291 -17.05 -1.68 25.56
C LYS A 291 -16.12 -1.50 24.35
N TYR A 292 -16.67 -1.65 23.15
CA TYR A 292 -15.94 -1.53 21.89
C TYR A 292 -16.62 -0.59 20.91
N VAL A 293 -15.80 0.15 20.16
CA VAL A 293 -16.25 0.98 19.04
C VAL A 293 -15.68 0.41 17.74
N LEU A 294 -16.55 0.27 16.74
CA LEU A 294 -16.24 -0.18 15.38
C LEU A 294 -16.44 0.98 14.42
N PHE A 295 -15.38 1.44 13.77
CA PHE A 295 -15.46 2.40 12.67
C PHE A 295 -15.59 1.64 11.34
N LEU A 296 -16.53 2.08 10.49
CA LEU A 296 -16.78 1.54 9.15
C LEU A 296 -16.84 2.66 8.12
N ASP A 297 -16.18 2.49 6.97
CA ASP A 297 -16.41 3.36 5.80
C ASP A 297 -17.74 3.03 5.10
N ASP A 298 -18.29 4.01 4.39
CA ASP A 298 -19.65 3.97 3.85
C ASP A 298 -19.81 3.13 2.56
N ASP A 299 -18.69 2.63 2.01
CA ASP A 299 -18.58 1.83 0.79
C ASP A 299 -18.30 0.32 1.04
N VAL A 300 -18.11 -0.09 2.31
CA VAL A 300 -17.70 -1.45 2.70
C VAL A 300 -18.89 -2.40 2.89
N ARG A 301 -18.83 -3.59 2.30
CA ARG A 301 -19.76 -4.70 2.59
C ARG A 301 -19.19 -5.61 3.66
N ILE A 302 -19.80 -5.61 4.85
CA ILE A 302 -19.43 -6.53 5.93
C ILE A 302 -20.20 -7.84 5.82
N HIS A 303 -19.72 -8.88 6.51
CA HIS A 303 -20.41 -10.16 6.62
C HIS A 303 -21.35 -10.16 7.83
N PRO A 304 -22.46 -10.93 7.82
CA PRO A 304 -23.42 -10.95 8.93
C PRO A 304 -22.78 -11.24 10.30
N GLY A 305 -21.81 -12.16 10.35
CA GLY A 305 -21.07 -12.54 11.56
C GLY A 305 -19.86 -11.65 11.91
N THR A 306 -19.55 -10.61 11.12
CA THR A 306 -18.31 -9.82 11.27
C THR A 306 -18.15 -9.25 12.67
N ILE A 307 -19.18 -8.59 13.23
CA ILE A 307 -19.11 -7.97 14.57
C ILE A 307 -18.79 -9.03 15.63
N GLY A 308 -19.48 -10.18 15.60
CA GLY A 308 -19.24 -11.28 16.54
C GLY A 308 -17.85 -11.91 16.41
N SER A 309 -17.32 -12.07 15.20
CA SER A 309 -15.95 -12.55 14.98
C SER A 309 -14.93 -11.60 15.61
N VAL A 310 -15.02 -10.30 15.33
CA VAL A 310 -14.00 -9.35 15.78
C VAL A 310 -14.12 -9.03 17.28
N VAL A 311 -15.32 -9.06 17.86
CA VAL A 311 -15.48 -9.01 19.33
C VAL A 311 -14.81 -10.23 19.97
N ARG A 312 -15.02 -11.44 19.43
CA ARG A 312 -14.37 -12.66 19.95
C ARG A 312 -12.85 -12.54 19.95
N ASP A 313 -12.26 -12.03 18.87
CA ASP A 313 -10.81 -11.81 18.79
C ASP A 313 -10.31 -10.76 19.82
N MET A 314 -11.08 -9.70 20.06
CA MET A 314 -10.79 -8.69 21.08
C MET A 314 -10.94 -9.20 22.52
N GLU A 315 -11.90 -10.10 22.80
CA GLU A 315 -12.05 -10.76 24.11
C GLU A 315 -10.95 -11.81 24.35
N VAL A 316 -10.58 -12.59 23.33
CA VAL A 316 -9.50 -13.57 23.40
C VAL A 316 -8.14 -12.89 23.62
N ASN A 317 -7.94 -11.69 23.04
CA ASN A 317 -6.73 -10.92 23.24
C ASN A 317 -6.98 -9.42 23.51
N PRO A 318 -7.29 -9.05 24.78
CA PRO A 318 -7.49 -7.65 25.20
C PRO A 318 -6.22 -6.76 25.15
N LYS A 319 -5.13 -7.23 24.54
CA LYS A 319 -3.93 -6.43 24.25
C LYS A 319 -3.92 -5.88 22.82
N ILE A 320 -4.86 -6.33 21.97
CA ILE A 320 -5.12 -5.68 20.67
C ILE A 320 -5.55 -4.23 20.95
N PHE A 321 -4.99 -3.29 20.20
CA PHE A 321 -5.32 -1.87 20.31
C PHE A 321 -6.25 -1.43 19.18
N VAL A 322 -5.98 -1.92 17.96
CA VAL A 322 -6.90 -1.84 16.83
C VAL A 322 -6.96 -3.20 16.15
N LEU A 323 -8.15 -3.69 15.87
CA LEU A 323 -8.39 -4.79 14.94
C LEU A 323 -8.94 -4.19 13.65
N THR A 324 -8.26 -4.42 12.54
CA THR A 324 -8.51 -3.80 11.23
C THR A 324 -8.86 -4.85 10.17
N GLY A 325 -9.59 -4.43 9.13
CA GLY A 325 -9.90 -5.26 7.98
C GLY A 325 -8.98 -5.02 6.78
N PHE A 326 -9.33 -5.66 5.67
CA PHE A 326 -8.75 -5.41 4.35
C PHE A 326 -9.85 -5.21 3.30
N PRO A 327 -9.84 -4.12 2.51
CA PRO A 327 -10.74 -3.93 1.39
C PRO A 327 -10.25 -4.79 0.23
N PHE A 328 -10.99 -5.85 -0.08
CA PHE A 328 -10.74 -6.65 -1.27
C PHE A 328 -11.52 -6.06 -2.45
N ASP A 329 -10.82 -5.17 -3.14
CA ASP A 329 -11.25 -4.59 -4.41
C ASP A 329 -11.53 -5.67 -5.46
N ILE A 330 -12.58 -5.50 -6.26
CA ILE A 330 -12.80 -6.30 -7.48
C ILE A 330 -13.25 -5.39 -8.62
N PRO A 331 -12.48 -5.30 -9.72
CA PRO A 331 -12.95 -4.66 -10.95
C PRO A 331 -14.17 -5.36 -11.55
N THR A 332 -15.33 -4.72 -11.44
CA THR A 332 -16.62 -5.22 -11.95
C THR A 332 -16.80 -5.04 -13.46
N GLN A 333 -15.97 -4.19 -14.09
CA GLN A 333 -16.03 -3.86 -15.51
C GLN A 333 -14.62 -3.81 -16.11
N ARG A 334 -14.48 -4.08 -17.41
CA ARG A 334 -13.22 -3.92 -18.16
C ARG A 334 -12.78 -2.45 -18.20
N CYS A 335 -12.04 -2.02 -17.19
CA CYS A 335 -11.56 -0.65 -17.04
C CYS A 335 -10.15 -0.65 -16.42
N LEU A 336 -9.12 -0.38 -17.25
CA LEU A 336 -7.71 -0.37 -16.82
C LEU A 336 -7.46 0.41 -15.52
N LYS A 337 -8.21 1.49 -15.26
CA LYS A 337 -8.03 2.35 -14.09
C LYS A 337 -8.58 1.72 -12.80
N ALA A 338 -9.63 0.91 -12.89
CA ALA A 338 -10.10 0.10 -11.77
C ALA A 338 -9.10 -1.03 -11.47
N TYR A 339 -8.49 -1.61 -12.50
CA TYR A 339 -7.47 -2.64 -12.36
C TYR A 339 -6.19 -2.07 -11.71
N CYS A 340 -5.73 -0.87 -12.08
CA CYS A 340 -4.63 -0.18 -11.38
C CYS A 340 -4.91 0.06 -9.87
N ILE A 341 -6.15 0.30 -9.46
CA ILE A 341 -6.51 0.47 -8.04
C ILE A 341 -6.45 -0.89 -7.33
N TYR A 342 -7.06 -1.91 -7.93
CA TYR A 342 -7.01 -3.29 -7.45
C TYR A 342 -5.57 -3.76 -7.22
N GLU A 343 -4.72 -3.64 -8.23
CA GLU A 343 -3.31 -4.03 -8.21
C GLU A 343 -2.50 -3.21 -7.19
N TYR A 344 -2.81 -1.92 -6.98
CA TYR A 344 -2.19 -1.10 -5.92
C TYR A 344 -2.51 -1.64 -4.51
N HIS A 345 -3.73 -2.13 -4.26
CA HIS A 345 -4.10 -2.71 -2.96
C HIS A 345 -3.71 -4.18 -2.78
N MET A 346 -3.55 -4.98 -3.85
CA MET A 346 -3.24 -6.41 -3.72
C MET A 346 -1.98 -6.73 -2.89
N PRO A 347 -0.82 -6.03 -3.03
CA PRO A 347 0.34 -6.21 -2.16
C PRO A 347 0.03 -6.04 -0.67
N CYS A 348 -0.93 -5.18 -0.31
CA CYS A 348 -1.34 -5.00 1.08
C CYS A 348 -2.02 -6.26 1.65
N SER A 349 -2.69 -7.08 0.84
CA SER A 349 -3.27 -8.37 1.27
C SER A 349 -2.20 -9.31 1.88
N ILE A 350 -0.94 -9.19 1.46
CA ILE A 350 0.20 -9.89 2.08
C ILE A 350 0.37 -9.42 3.54
N GLY A 351 0.40 -8.12 3.78
CA GLY A 351 0.55 -7.53 5.12
C GLY A 351 -0.61 -7.87 6.06
N PHE A 352 -1.85 -7.83 5.55
CA PHE A 352 -3.05 -8.16 6.31
C PHE A 352 -3.29 -9.68 6.48
N GLY A 353 -2.79 -10.54 5.57
CA GLY A 353 -3.12 -11.97 5.53
C GLY A 353 -1.99 -12.97 5.83
N LEU A 354 -0.72 -12.62 5.64
CA LEU A 354 0.40 -13.58 5.74
C LEU A 354 0.66 -14.05 7.17
N THR A 355 0.52 -13.14 8.13
CA THR A 355 0.91 -13.34 9.54
C THR A 355 -0.14 -14.05 10.39
N GLY A 356 -1.32 -14.36 9.83
CA GLY A 356 -2.38 -15.07 10.55
C GLY A 356 -2.99 -14.29 11.71
N GLY A 357 -2.92 -12.96 11.69
CA GLY A 357 -3.62 -12.12 12.66
C GLY A 357 -2.88 -10.86 13.11
N ARG A 358 -1.55 -10.74 12.99
CA ARG A 358 -0.81 -9.55 13.48
C ARG A 358 -0.17 -8.74 12.36
N THR A 359 -0.51 -7.47 12.23
CA THR A 359 -0.05 -6.61 11.14
C THR A 359 0.63 -5.33 11.66
N PHE A 360 1.31 -4.62 10.75
CA PHE A 360 1.75 -3.23 10.92
C PHE A 360 0.94 -2.26 10.06
N PHE A 361 0.20 -2.79 9.07
CA PHE A 361 -0.73 -2.04 8.26
C PHE A 361 -2.06 -1.86 9.01
N LEU A 362 -2.68 -0.72 8.78
CA LEU A 362 -3.98 -0.36 9.32
C LEU A 362 -4.77 0.27 8.18
N TRP A 363 -6.04 -0.10 8.03
CA TRP A 363 -6.94 0.51 7.07
C TRP A 363 -8.10 1.19 7.80
N GLY A 364 -8.31 2.48 7.52
CA GLY A 364 -9.31 3.30 8.20
C GLY A 364 -10.77 2.95 7.92
N GLY A 365 -11.06 2.04 6.97
CA GLY A 365 -12.43 1.67 6.60
C GLY A 365 -13.03 0.51 7.38
N PHE A 366 -12.24 -0.17 8.21
CA PHE A 366 -12.73 -1.11 9.22
C PHE A 366 -11.77 -1.11 10.41
N MET A 367 -12.21 -0.63 11.57
CA MET A 367 -11.40 -0.54 12.79
C MET A 367 -12.22 -0.80 14.06
N MET A 368 -12.01 -1.95 14.71
CA MET A 368 -12.55 -2.24 16.05
C MET A 368 -11.52 -1.86 17.13
N MET A 369 -11.96 -1.10 18.13
CA MET A 369 -11.12 -0.55 19.21
C MET A 369 -11.83 -0.56 20.57
N HIS A 370 -11.07 -0.48 21.66
CA HIS A 370 -11.65 -0.31 23.00
C HIS A 370 -12.26 1.09 23.17
N ALA A 371 -13.54 1.18 23.55
CA ALA A 371 -14.21 2.47 23.80
C ALA A 371 -13.53 3.25 24.95
N GLU A 372 -12.98 2.54 25.94
CA GLU A 372 -12.27 3.15 27.06
C GLU A 372 -10.95 3.85 26.66
N ASP A 373 -10.29 3.38 25.60
CA ASP A 373 -9.08 4.03 25.10
C ASP A 373 -9.41 5.42 24.52
N PHE A 374 -10.62 5.63 24.00
CA PHE A 374 -11.11 6.95 23.61
C PHE A 374 -11.51 7.81 24.82
N ARG A 375 -12.33 7.27 25.74
CA ARG A 375 -12.81 8.00 26.94
C ARG A 375 -11.66 8.55 27.79
N SER A 376 -10.58 7.78 27.92
CA SER A 376 -9.38 8.16 28.68
C SER A 376 -8.33 8.93 27.86
N ASN A 377 -8.59 9.23 26.57
CA ASN A 377 -7.61 9.74 25.60
C ASN A 377 -6.26 8.98 25.68
N ARG A 378 -6.34 7.65 25.71
CA ARG A 378 -5.20 6.80 26.02
C ARG A 378 -4.11 6.96 24.98
N TYR A 379 -2.87 7.07 25.45
CA TYR A 379 -1.69 7.34 24.61
C TYR A 379 -1.80 8.65 23.78
N GLY A 380 -2.75 9.53 24.12
CA GLY A 380 -3.05 10.73 23.36
C GLY A 380 -3.79 10.47 22.05
N LEU A 381 -4.46 9.32 21.85
CA LEU A 381 -5.06 8.96 20.57
C LEU A 381 -6.15 9.93 20.08
N VAL A 382 -6.99 10.48 20.97
CA VAL A 382 -8.06 11.43 20.60
C VAL A 382 -7.44 12.77 20.21
N SER A 383 -6.44 13.23 20.95
CA SER A 383 -5.64 14.40 20.56
C SER A 383 -4.88 14.17 19.24
N GLY A 384 -4.33 12.97 19.03
CA GLY A 384 -3.64 12.58 17.81
C GLY A 384 -4.57 12.61 16.60
N LEU A 385 -5.78 12.06 16.72
CA LEU A 385 -6.80 12.14 15.67
C LEU A 385 -7.27 13.59 15.44
N ARG A 386 -7.59 14.32 16.51
CA ARG A 386 -8.11 15.69 16.43
C ARG A 386 -7.13 16.69 15.81
N TYR A 387 -5.82 16.52 16.02
CA TYR A 387 -4.80 17.48 15.59
C TYR A 387 -3.72 16.93 14.63
N GLY A 388 -3.77 15.63 14.29
CA GLY A 388 -2.74 14.95 13.49
C GLY A 388 -2.88 15.05 11.97
N GLY A 389 -3.99 15.61 11.47
CA GLY A 389 -4.21 15.91 10.06
C GLY A 389 -5.29 15.07 9.38
N TYR A 390 -4.94 14.45 8.25
CA TYR A 390 -5.93 13.91 7.31
C TYR A 390 -6.38 12.48 7.63
N SER A 391 -5.45 11.56 7.90
CA SER A 391 -5.76 10.12 8.01
C SER A 391 -5.81 9.60 9.45
N ASP A 392 -6.85 8.81 9.72
CA ASP A 392 -7.08 8.04 10.93
C ASP A 392 -6.10 6.87 11.05
N ASP A 393 -5.94 6.11 9.97
CA ASP A 393 -5.12 4.89 9.93
C ASP A 393 -3.64 5.13 10.22
N MET A 394 -2.98 6.07 9.54
CA MET A 394 -1.57 6.40 9.79
C MET A 394 -1.37 6.98 11.20
N THR A 395 -2.35 7.73 11.71
CA THR A 395 -2.34 8.28 13.07
C THR A 395 -2.45 7.17 14.12
N LEU A 396 -3.38 6.23 13.96
CA LEU A 396 -3.56 5.12 14.89
C LEU A 396 -2.43 4.09 14.80
N ALA A 397 -1.89 3.83 13.60
CA ALA A 397 -0.71 3.00 13.42
C ALA A 397 0.54 3.61 14.08
N ALA A 398 0.70 4.93 13.98
CA ALA A 398 1.72 5.71 14.69
C ALA A 398 1.59 5.60 16.21
N VAL A 399 0.38 5.80 16.77
CA VAL A 399 0.13 5.64 18.22
C VAL A 399 0.42 4.20 18.66
N ALA A 400 0.01 3.21 17.87
CA ALA A 400 0.25 1.80 18.16
C ALA A 400 1.75 1.48 18.19
N ALA A 401 2.51 1.93 17.18
CA ALA A 401 3.95 1.71 17.08
C ALA A 401 4.72 2.36 18.24
N ALA A 402 4.46 3.64 18.52
CA ALA A 402 5.10 4.39 19.60
C ALA A 402 4.89 3.73 20.98
N ASN A 403 3.71 3.13 21.20
CA ASN A 403 3.32 2.49 22.46
C ASN A 403 3.45 0.95 22.43
N LYS A 404 4.12 0.38 21.41
CA LYS A 404 4.37 -1.06 21.22
C LYS A 404 3.09 -1.92 21.31
N ARG A 405 1.97 -1.38 20.84
CA ARG A 405 0.66 -2.04 20.84
C ARG A 405 0.51 -3.00 19.65
N ILE A 406 -0.52 -3.84 19.72
CA ILE A 406 -0.82 -4.84 18.68
C ILE A 406 -1.90 -4.27 17.76
N ILE A 407 -1.62 -4.25 16.46
CA ILE A 407 -2.63 -4.12 15.40
C ILE A 407 -2.94 -5.53 14.92
N SER A 408 -4.23 -5.89 14.89
CA SER A 408 -4.72 -7.21 14.50
C SER A 408 -5.46 -7.17 13.17
N SER A 409 -5.32 -8.20 12.35
CA SER A 409 -6.07 -8.38 11.09
C SER A 409 -6.39 -9.87 10.91
N PRO A 410 -7.51 -10.35 11.46
CA PRO A 410 -7.96 -11.73 11.30
C PRO A 410 -8.14 -12.11 9.82
N PRO A 411 -7.98 -13.39 9.43
CA PRO A 411 -8.15 -13.76 8.03
C PRO A 411 -9.61 -13.67 7.54
N THR A 412 -10.57 -13.56 8.46
CA THR A 412 -12.02 -13.38 8.21
C THR A 412 -12.43 -11.92 7.97
N THR A 413 -11.58 -10.94 8.27
CA THR A 413 -11.87 -9.50 8.04
C THR A 413 -11.39 -9.04 6.67
N VAL A 414 -11.87 -9.73 5.64
CA VAL A 414 -11.70 -9.38 4.23
C VAL A 414 -13.06 -8.97 3.67
N PHE A 415 -13.17 -7.79 3.06
CA PHE A 415 -14.47 -7.23 2.69
C PHE A 415 -14.56 -6.92 1.21
N PHE A 416 -15.68 -7.29 0.56
CA PHE A 416 -15.86 -7.02 -0.86
C PHE A 416 -16.07 -5.54 -1.13
N HIS A 417 -15.20 -4.96 -1.97
CA HIS A 417 -15.33 -3.59 -2.47
C HIS A 417 -15.43 -3.60 -4.01
N PRO A 418 -16.62 -3.32 -4.60
CA PRO A 418 -16.81 -3.38 -6.05
C PRO A 418 -16.25 -2.13 -6.74
N LEU A 419 -15.18 -2.28 -7.52
CA LEU A 419 -14.67 -1.19 -8.34
C LEU A 419 -15.48 -1.07 -9.64
N GLY A 420 -16.22 0.04 -9.75
CA GLY A 420 -16.97 0.43 -10.95
C GLY A 420 -16.09 1.02 -12.05
N ARG A 421 -16.69 1.78 -12.98
CA ARG A 421 -15.95 2.43 -14.06
C ARG A 421 -15.26 3.71 -13.59
N VAL A 422 -13.92 3.70 -13.57
CA VAL A 422 -13.09 4.82 -13.13
C VAL A 422 -12.55 5.63 -14.32
N ASN A 423 -12.77 6.94 -14.34
CA ASN A 423 -12.16 7.85 -15.31
C ASN A 423 -10.79 8.36 -14.84
N PHE A 424 -9.98 8.95 -15.74
CA PHE A 424 -8.62 9.36 -15.40
C PHE A 424 -8.55 10.43 -14.31
N LYS A 425 -9.52 11.37 -14.24
CA LYS A 425 -9.58 12.38 -13.18
C LYS A 425 -9.84 11.75 -11.81
N GLN A 426 -10.73 10.77 -11.74
CA GLN A 426 -11.01 10.00 -10.51
C GLN A 426 -9.78 9.19 -10.08
N TYR A 427 -9.15 8.45 -11.00
CA TYR A 427 -7.94 7.67 -10.73
C TYR A 427 -6.76 8.55 -10.26
N TRP A 428 -6.51 9.67 -10.92
CA TRP A 428 -5.47 10.62 -10.51
C TRP A 428 -5.77 11.26 -9.15
N ASN A 429 -7.05 11.54 -8.85
CA ASN A 429 -7.45 12.03 -7.53
C ASN A 429 -7.25 10.97 -6.43
N TYR A 430 -7.57 9.70 -6.72
CA TYR A 430 -7.29 8.57 -5.83
C TYR A 430 -5.78 8.47 -5.53
N LEU A 431 -4.92 8.43 -6.56
CA LEU A 431 -3.46 8.40 -6.35
C LEU A 431 -2.95 9.58 -5.51
N ARG A 432 -3.50 10.79 -5.74
CA ARG A 432 -3.14 11.97 -4.93
C ARG A 432 -3.58 11.84 -3.46
N LYS A 433 -4.77 11.28 -3.17
CA LYS A 433 -5.20 10.99 -1.79
C LYS A 433 -4.19 10.07 -1.09
N GLN A 434 -3.75 9.00 -1.76
CA GLN A 434 -2.77 8.05 -1.19
C GLN A 434 -1.45 8.74 -0.80
N SER A 435 -0.96 9.71 -1.59
CA SER A 435 0.21 10.50 -1.21
C SER A 435 -0.04 11.46 -0.04
N ILE A 436 -1.25 12.00 0.11
CA ILE A 436 -1.64 12.91 1.20
C ILE A 436 -1.79 12.16 2.53
N VAL A 437 -2.25 10.90 2.50
CA VAL A 437 -2.22 10.00 3.68
C VAL A 437 -0.80 9.94 4.26
N LEU A 438 0.24 9.82 3.40
CA LEU A 438 1.65 9.79 3.80
C LEU A 438 2.25 11.18 4.16
N GLU A 439 1.48 12.27 4.11
CA GLU A 439 1.84 13.55 4.76
C GLU A 439 1.31 13.64 6.21
N THR A 440 0.32 12.81 6.59
CA THR A 440 -0.28 12.82 7.94
C THR A 440 0.73 12.30 8.98
N HIS A 441 0.99 13.07 10.04
CA HIS A 441 1.93 12.66 11.09
C HIS A 441 1.68 13.39 12.41
N ILE A 442 1.83 12.67 13.52
CA ILE A 442 1.76 13.21 14.90
C ILE A 442 3.13 13.38 15.57
N THR A 443 4.22 12.86 15.00
CA THR A 443 5.59 13.04 15.51
C THR A 443 6.59 13.10 14.36
N THR A 444 7.79 13.64 14.62
CA THR A 444 8.93 13.63 13.67
C THR A 444 9.36 12.22 13.28
N VAL A 445 9.26 11.24 14.18
CA VAL A 445 9.59 9.83 13.87
C VAL A 445 8.61 9.29 12.83
N ASN A 446 7.30 9.54 13.02
CA ASN A 446 6.27 9.11 12.08
C ASN A 446 6.38 9.82 10.74
N TYR A 447 6.73 11.12 10.73
CA TYR A 447 7.05 11.84 9.50
C TYR A 447 8.19 11.18 8.72
N LEU A 448 9.32 10.90 9.38
CA LEU A 448 10.46 10.21 8.77
C LEU A 448 10.11 8.81 8.26
N MET A 449 9.31 8.04 9.01
CA MET A 449 8.81 6.73 8.59
C MET A 449 7.91 6.84 7.35
N ASN A 450 7.01 7.81 7.29
CA ASN A 450 6.10 8.00 6.16
C ASN A 450 6.85 8.48 4.90
N ARG A 451 7.85 9.36 5.05
CA ARG A 451 8.80 9.69 3.97
C ARG A 451 9.56 8.46 3.49
N ALA A 452 10.12 7.66 4.40
CA ALA A 452 10.86 6.44 4.06
C ALA A 452 9.96 5.41 3.34
N LEU A 453 8.71 5.24 3.77
CA LEU A 453 7.73 4.38 3.13
C LEU A 453 7.40 4.87 1.72
N PHE A 454 7.17 6.19 1.53
CA PHE A 454 6.93 6.78 0.22
C PHE A 454 8.11 6.56 -0.75
N TYR A 455 9.34 6.87 -0.33
CA TYR A 455 10.53 6.66 -1.16
C TYR A 455 10.78 5.17 -1.46
N SER A 456 10.57 4.29 -0.47
CA SER A 456 10.69 2.84 -0.66
C SER A 456 9.65 2.32 -1.65
N HIS A 457 8.41 2.80 -1.57
CA HIS A 457 7.36 2.47 -2.52
C HIS A 457 7.75 2.91 -3.94
N CYS A 458 8.12 4.18 -4.15
CA CYS A 458 8.56 4.69 -5.46
C CYS A 458 9.75 3.88 -6.04
N TRP A 459 10.74 3.55 -5.20
CA TRP A 459 11.90 2.75 -5.60
C TRP A 459 11.51 1.33 -6.00
N LEU A 460 10.68 0.65 -5.20
CA LEU A 460 10.21 -0.71 -5.48
C LEU A 460 9.32 -0.75 -6.72
N SER A 461 8.42 0.22 -6.91
CA SER A 461 7.58 0.32 -8.12
C SER A 461 8.43 0.42 -9.39
N TRP A 462 9.46 1.27 -9.42
CA TRP A 462 10.37 1.32 -10.57
C TRP A 462 11.25 0.06 -10.69
N GLY A 463 11.70 -0.52 -9.58
CA GLY A 463 12.38 -1.81 -9.56
C GLY A 463 11.56 -2.92 -10.24
N LEU A 464 10.24 -2.92 -10.07
CA LEU A 464 9.30 -3.82 -10.74
C LEU A 464 9.09 -3.50 -12.23
N CYS A 465 9.23 -2.24 -12.66
CA CYS A 465 9.10 -1.85 -14.07
C CYS A 465 10.35 -2.12 -14.92
N ILE A 466 11.55 -1.97 -14.35
CA ILE A 466 12.83 -2.11 -15.08
C ILE A 466 12.94 -3.43 -15.89
N PRO A 467 12.60 -4.62 -15.35
CA PRO A 467 12.71 -5.88 -16.08
C PRO A 467 11.87 -5.92 -17.36
N TYR A 468 10.69 -5.27 -17.36
CA TYR A 468 9.83 -5.19 -18.55
C TYR A 468 10.45 -4.31 -19.63
N PHE A 469 11.00 -3.16 -19.26
CA PHE A 469 11.66 -2.27 -20.21
C PHE A 469 12.92 -2.90 -20.82
N THR A 470 13.76 -3.56 -20.01
CA THR A 470 14.96 -4.24 -20.51
C THR A 470 14.59 -5.46 -21.37
N SER A 471 13.59 -6.25 -20.96
CA SER A 471 13.05 -7.37 -21.75
C SER A 471 12.48 -6.91 -23.10
N LEU A 472 11.76 -5.79 -23.15
CA LEU A 472 11.23 -5.23 -24.40
C LEU A 472 12.37 -4.80 -25.34
N ILE A 473 13.40 -4.12 -24.82
CA ILE A 473 14.58 -3.73 -25.60
C ILE A 473 15.29 -4.96 -26.17
N HIS A 474 15.50 -6.01 -25.37
CA HIS A 474 16.13 -7.24 -25.84
C HIS A 474 15.27 -7.99 -26.87
N LEU A 475 13.94 -8.08 -26.67
CA LEU A 475 13.03 -8.70 -27.65
C LEU A 475 13.03 -7.95 -28.99
N LEU A 476 13.02 -6.61 -28.96
CA LEU A 476 13.12 -5.78 -30.16
C LEU A 476 14.49 -5.94 -30.84
N ALA A 477 15.58 -5.99 -30.07
CA ALA A 477 16.92 -6.21 -30.61
C ALA A 477 17.07 -7.61 -31.23
N ILE A 478 16.55 -8.66 -30.60
CA ILE A 478 16.55 -10.03 -31.13
C ILE A 478 15.71 -10.12 -32.41
N LEU A 479 14.49 -9.57 -32.40
CA LEU A 479 13.64 -9.52 -33.60
C LEU A 479 14.34 -8.76 -34.73
N ARG A 480 14.98 -7.62 -34.42
CA ARG A 480 15.69 -6.83 -35.41
C ARG A 480 16.92 -7.55 -35.96
N PHE A 481 17.63 -8.34 -35.14
CA PHE A 481 18.77 -9.16 -35.58
C PHE A 481 18.37 -10.16 -36.66
N TYR A 482 17.20 -10.80 -36.53
CA TYR A 482 16.67 -11.72 -37.54
C TYR A 482 16.06 -11.03 -38.78
N CYS A 483 15.79 -9.72 -38.71
CA CYS A 483 15.16 -8.96 -39.80
C CYS A 483 16.08 -7.94 -40.48
N THR A 484 17.28 -7.70 -39.97
CA THR A 484 18.25 -6.76 -40.56
C THR A 484 19.27 -7.48 -41.44
N SER A 485 19.70 -6.81 -42.50
CA SER A 485 20.85 -7.24 -43.32
C SER A 485 22.14 -6.55 -42.88
N ASN A 486 22.11 -5.74 -41.82
CA ASN A 486 23.26 -4.99 -41.31
C ASN A 486 24.17 -5.91 -40.47
N PRO A 487 25.40 -6.23 -40.91
CA PRO A 487 26.31 -7.12 -40.19
C PRO A 487 26.94 -6.47 -38.95
N GLU A 488 26.89 -5.14 -38.80
CA GLU A 488 27.40 -4.42 -37.64
C GLU A 488 26.45 -4.48 -36.43
N PHE A 489 25.18 -4.86 -36.67
CA PHE A 489 24.18 -5.00 -35.62
C PHE A 489 24.32 -6.34 -34.89
N ASN A 490 25.05 -6.33 -33.76
CA ASN A 490 25.32 -7.52 -32.95
C ASN A 490 24.90 -7.33 -31.47
N PRO A 491 23.62 -7.54 -31.12
CA PRO A 491 23.16 -7.46 -29.73
C PRO A 491 23.59 -8.70 -28.92
N ASP A 492 23.76 -8.55 -27.60
CA ASP A 492 23.97 -9.71 -26.71
C ASP A 492 22.66 -10.48 -26.49
N ILE A 493 22.39 -11.40 -27.41
CA ILE A 493 21.22 -12.27 -27.41
C ILE A 493 21.20 -13.18 -26.16
N LYS A 494 22.37 -13.62 -25.64
CA LYS A 494 22.41 -14.60 -24.53
C LYS A 494 21.96 -13.95 -23.24
N THR A 495 22.57 -12.84 -22.85
CA THR A 495 22.20 -12.11 -21.64
C THR A 495 20.78 -11.56 -21.76
N GLY A 496 20.39 -11.05 -22.94
CA GLY A 496 19.03 -10.59 -23.19
C GLY A 496 17.96 -11.69 -23.02
N LEU A 497 18.20 -12.89 -23.53
CA LEU A 497 17.29 -14.03 -23.33
C LEU A 497 17.19 -14.48 -21.87
N VAL A 498 18.26 -14.35 -21.08
CA VAL A 498 18.22 -14.61 -19.63
C VAL A 498 17.32 -13.59 -18.93
N VAL A 499 17.48 -12.29 -19.21
CA VAL A 499 16.64 -11.23 -18.63
C VAL A 499 15.16 -11.43 -18.99
N VAL A 500 14.87 -11.71 -20.27
CA VAL A 500 13.51 -12.01 -20.75
C VAL A 500 12.94 -13.25 -20.08
N GLY A 501 13.71 -14.34 -20.00
CA GLY A 501 13.29 -15.58 -19.35
C GLY A 501 13.01 -15.43 -17.86
N CYS A 502 13.85 -14.69 -17.14
CA CYS A 502 13.63 -14.33 -15.74
C CYS A 502 12.35 -13.52 -15.58
N THR A 503 12.17 -12.45 -16.37
CA THR A 503 11.02 -11.54 -16.30
C THR A 503 9.70 -12.26 -16.59
N ILE A 504 9.66 -13.12 -17.61
CA ILE A 504 8.48 -13.94 -17.93
C ILE A 504 8.18 -14.90 -16.77
N THR A 505 9.20 -15.57 -16.23
CA THR A 505 9.03 -16.55 -15.15
C THR A 505 8.52 -15.90 -13.87
N SER A 506 9.10 -14.78 -13.45
CA SER A 506 8.67 -14.04 -12.25
C SER A 506 7.27 -13.44 -12.40
N SER A 507 6.95 -12.87 -13.57
CA SER A 507 5.60 -12.38 -13.89
C SER A 507 4.55 -13.49 -13.82
N LEU A 508 4.85 -14.67 -14.38
CA LEU A 508 3.94 -15.81 -14.32
C LEU A 508 3.73 -16.30 -12.88
N ILE A 509 4.78 -16.36 -12.06
CA ILE A 509 4.68 -16.70 -10.64
C ILE A 509 3.78 -15.69 -9.91
N GLU A 510 4.00 -14.39 -10.11
CA GLU A 510 3.22 -13.33 -9.48
C GLU A 510 1.75 -13.39 -9.88
N VAL A 511 1.43 -13.37 -11.18
CA VAL A 511 0.05 -13.34 -11.70
C VAL A 511 -0.72 -14.61 -11.31
N LEU A 512 -0.10 -15.79 -11.39
CA LEU A 512 -0.76 -17.04 -10.98
C LEU A 512 -0.97 -17.10 -9.45
N SER A 513 -0.08 -16.51 -8.67
CA SER A 513 -0.19 -16.43 -7.22
C SER A 513 -1.26 -15.43 -6.78
N MET A 514 -1.30 -14.25 -7.40
CA MET A 514 -2.37 -13.26 -7.26
C MET A 514 -3.72 -13.91 -7.57
N LYS A 515 -3.86 -14.51 -8.76
CA LYS A 515 -5.06 -15.26 -9.18
C LYS A 515 -5.50 -16.35 -8.21
N ARG A 516 -4.56 -16.99 -7.52
CA ARG A 516 -4.86 -18.00 -6.49
C ARG A 516 -5.31 -17.37 -5.16
N LEU A 517 -4.75 -16.22 -4.79
CA LEU A 517 -5.17 -15.44 -3.62
C LEU A 517 -6.58 -14.88 -3.83
N SER A 518 -6.81 -14.14 -4.91
CA SER A 518 -8.10 -13.52 -5.25
C SER A 518 -9.27 -14.52 -5.24
N ARG A 519 -9.05 -15.74 -5.76
CA ARG A 519 -10.04 -16.83 -5.70
C ARG A 519 -10.36 -17.29 -4.28
N VAL A 520 -9.34 -17.45 -3.43
CA VAL A 520 -9.54 -17.85 -2.02
C VAL A 520 -10.24 -16.76 -1.23
N GLU A 521 -9.92 -15.49 -1.50
CA GLU A 521 -10.59 -14.34 -0.90
C GLU A 521 -12.07 -14.32 -1.27
N ILE A 522 -12.40 -14.52 -2.56
CA ILE A 522 -13.79 -14.61 -3.03
C ILE A 522 -14.52 -15.82 -2.41
N ASP A 523 -13.92 -17.01 -2.42
CA ASP A 523 -14.51 -18.20 -1.82
C ASP A 523 -14.75 -18.03 -0.32
N LEU A 524 -13.85 -17.35 0.40
CA LEU A 524 -13.98 -17.06 1.82
C LEU A 524 -15.09 -16.03 2.08
N CYS A 525 -15.13 -14.91 1.36
CA CYS A 525 -16.19 -13.92 1.49
C CYS A 525 -17.58 -14.50 1.14
N ASN A 526 -17.66 -15.39 0.14
CA ASN A 526 -18.89 -16.11 -0.21
C ASN A 526 -19.31 -17.08 0.91
N ALA A 527 -18.37 -17.77 1.57
CA ALA A 527 -18.65 -18.65 2.71
C ALA A 527 -19.06 -17.87 3.97
N LEU A 528 -18.48 -16.67 4.19
CA LEU A 528 -18.84 -15.77 5.29
C LEU A 528 -20.19 -15.06 5.08
N SER A 529 -20.80 -15.14 3.89
CA SER A 529 -22.09 -14.50 3.57
C SER A 529 -22.95 -15.39 2.67
N PRO A 530 -23.42 -16.55 3.16
CA PRO A 530 -24.09 -17.57 2.36
C PRO A 530 -25.43 -17.09 1.74
N GLU A 531 -26.09 -16.12 2.36
CA GLU A 531 -27.33 -15.50 1.88
C GLU A 531 -27.12 -14.45 0.76
N SER A 532 -25.88 -13.97 0.59
CA SER A 532 -25.57 -12.96 -0.43
C SER A 532 -25.40 -13.59 -1.83
N PRO A 533 -25.70 -12.85 -2.91
CA PRO A 533 -25.39 -13.29 -4.27
C PRO A 533 -23.90 -13.60 -4.42
N LYS A 534 -23.58 -14.83 -4.85
CA LYS A 534 -22.19 -15.30 -4.97
C LYS A 534 -21.42 -14.45 -5.97
N VAL A 535 -20.27 -13.94 -5.53
CA VAL A 535 -19.30 -13.22 -6.38
C VAL A 535 -18.36 -14.23 -7.04
N SER A 536 -17.94 -13.97 -8.28
CA SER A 536 -17.00 -14.80 -9.06
C SER A 536 -15.92 -13.94 -9.70
N ILE A 537 -14.72 -14.50 -9.86
CA ILE A 537 -13.58 -13.85 -10.55
C ILE A 537 -13.53 -14.14 -12.05
N GLU A 538 -14.45 -14.96 -12.57
CA GLU A 538 -14.49 -15.34 -13.99
C GLU A 538 -14.56 -14.14 -14.95
N PRO A 539 -15.24 -13.01 -14.63
CA PRO A 539 -15.21 -11.81 -15.46
C PRO A 539 -13.86 -11.05 -15.47
N TYR A 540 -12.89 -11.42 -14.64
CA TYR A 540 -11.61 -10.70 -14.53
C TYR A 540 -10.72 -10.96 -15.76
N ASP A 541 -10.30 -9.87 -16.40
CA ASP A 541 -9.43 -9.90 -17.56
C ASP A 541 -7.96 -9.97 -17.15
N TRP A 542 -7.43 -11.19 -17.05
CA TRP A 542 -6.03 -11.43 -16.67
C TRP A 542 -5.01 -10.92 -17.69
N PHE A 543 -5.41 -10.59 -18.92
CA PHE A 543 -4.51 -9.96 -19.89
C PHE A 543 -4.42 -8.45 -19.64
N LEU A 544 -5.55 -7.79 -19.42
CA LEU A 544 -5.56 -6.43 -18.89
C LEU A 544 -4.72 -6.38 -17.61
N GLY A 545 -4.91 -7.40 -16.76
CA GLY A 545 -4.16 -7.77 -15.55
C GLY A 545 -2.64 -7.53 -15.58
N VAL A 546 -2.01 -7.84 -16.70
CA VAL A 546 -0.54 -7.71 -16.86
C VAL A 546 -0.17 -6.32 -17.38
N MET A 547 -1.09 -5.66 -18.08
CA MET A 547 -0.89 -4.32 -18.62
C MET A 547 -1.08 -3.22 -17.56
N GLU A 548 -1.89 -3.42 -16.50
CA GLU A 548 -1.90 -2.46 -15.39
C GLU A 548 -0.57 -2.41 -14.64
N LEU A 549 0.08 -3.56 -14.39
CA LEU A 549 1.30 -3.67 -13.60
C LEU A 549 2.41 -2.72 -14.09
N VAL A 550 2.57 -2.61 -15.42
CA VAL A 550 3.55 -1.70 -16.02
C VAL A 550 3.08 -0.24 -15.99
N VAL A 551 1.78 0.02 -16.17
CA VAL A 551 1.20 1.38 -16.24
C VAL A 551 1.07 2.03 -14.86
N ASN A 552 0.65 1.29 -13.84
CA ASN A 552 0.43 1.77 -12.49
C ASN A 552 1.76 2.09 -11.81
N LEU A 553 2.66 1.11 -11.76
CA LEU A 553 3.95 1.21 -11.07
C LEU A 553 4.88 2.26 -11.71
N SER A 554 4.80 2.46 -13.02
CA SER A 554 5.58 3.51 -13.70
C SER A 554 5.11 4.92 -13.35
N LEU A 555 3.82 5.11 -13.04
CA LEU A 555 3.24 6.40 -12.66
C LEU A 555 3.54 6.80 -11.20
N GLN A 556 3.83 5.85 -10.30
CA GLN A 556 3.96 6.12 -8.86
C GLN A 556 5.00 7.21 -8.54
N PRO A 557 6.22 7.26 -9.11
CA PRO A 557 7.18 8.34 -8.81
C PRO A 557 6.84 9.70 -9.44
N PHE A 558 5.94 9.74 -10.43
CA PHE A 558 5.45 11.00 -11.02
C PHE A 558 4.27 11.60 -10.23
N ASN A 559 3.67 10.82 -9.32
CA ASN A 559 2.72 11.29 -8.33
C ASN A 559 3.48 12.10 -7.25
N LYS A 560 3.96 13.27 -7.63
CA LYS A 560 4.65 14.20 -6.72
C LYS A 560 3.75 14.48 -5.52
N THR A 561 4.31 14.33 -4.33
CA THR A 561 3.74 14.86 -3.08
C THR A 561 3.53 16.36 -3.25
N VAL A 562 2.29 16.73 -3.59
CA VAL A 562 1.80 18.09 -3.41
C VAL A 562 1.76 18.30 -1.91
N VAL A 563 2.79 18.98 -1.38
CA VAL A 563 2.84 19.39 0.02
C VAL A 563 1.65 20.32 0.25
N VAL A 564 0.55 19.75 0.75
CA VAL A 564 -0.64 20.48 1.17
C VAL A 564 -0.20 21.36 2.34
N ARG A 565 -0.05 22.66 2.13
CA ARG A 565 0.20 23.59 3.23
C ARG A 565 -1.03 23.57 4.14
N GLY A 566 -0.88 23.86 5.43
CA GLY A 566 -1.99 23.78 6.40
C GLY A 566 -3.25 24.60 6.05
N GLY A 567 -3.17 25.57 5.13
CA GLY A 567 -4.33 26.30 4.60
C GLY A 567 -5.07 25.61 3.43
N ASP A 568 -4.48 24.62 2.78
CA ASP A 568 -5.03 23.96 1.57
C ASP A 568 -5.94 22.75 1.89
N LEU A 569 -6.13 22.40 3.16
CA LEU A 569 -7.11 21.38 3.59
C LEU A 569 -8.54 21.66 3.09
N HIS A 570 -8.86 22.92 2.79
CA HIS A 570 -10.13 23.31 2.18
C HIS A 570 -10.32 22.77 0.74
N LEU A 571 -9.25 22.43 0.01
CA LEU A 571 -9.32 21.85 -1.35
C LEU A 571 -9.58 20.33 -1.35
N LEU A 572 -9.55 19.68 -0.18
CA LEU A 572 -9.90 18.26 -0.03
C LEU A 572 -11.37 18.05 0.39
N ARG A 573 -12.14 19.14 0.56
CA ARG A 573 -13.56 19.10 0.99
C ARG A 573 -14.51 18.35 0.05
N ASP A 574 -14.19 18.31 -1.25
CA ASP A 574 -15.08 17.74 -2.28
C ASP A 574 -14.77 16.26 -2.62
N GLY A 575 -13.84 15.63 -1.89
CA GLY A 575 -13.53 14.21 -2.07
C GLY A 575 -14.51 13.33 -1.31
N LYS A 576 -15.46 12.68 -2.01
CA LYS A 576 -16.20 11.52 -1.47
C LYS A 576 -15.23 10.55 -0.78
N THR A 577 -15.65 9.98 0.35
CA THR A 577 -14.98 8.84 1.00
C THR A 577 -14.90 7.67 0.01
N SER A 578 -13.66 7.22 -0.22
CA SER A 578 -13.15 6.10 -1.04
C SER A 578 -11.63 6.28 -1.16
#